data_AF-A0A8J5NTK7-F1
#
_entry.id   AF-A0A8J5NTK7-F1
#
_cell.length_a   1.000
_cell.length_b   1.000
_cell.length_c   1.000
_cell.angle_alpha   90.00
_cell.angle_beta   90.00
_cell.angle_gamma   90.00
#
_symmetry.space_group_name_H-M   'P 1'
#
loop_
_entity.id
_entity.type
_entity.pdbx_description
1 polymer ?
#
loop_
_entity_poly.entity_id
_entity_poly.type
_entity_poly.pdbx_seq_one_letter_code
_entity_poly.pdbx_strand_id
1 'polypeptide(L)'
;MSPSAEVTVSVPPSLNGINGGYPVKTHKKLPNGHFDAQDSLALGRLTPYDVLTAALPLPAPISDTDFWWRETGPLMSKLFSKANCSLYTHYQNLILYHTHIVPLLGPRPPIENSVQPSTRYAPWRSFLTDDFSPLEPSWNMSGNSDSQSTIRLGIEPVGFEAGTAADPFNQAAVTQFMHSREATELCANLALFEHFRHDLFVGPESYAELRAKIPEGEHTTQSFMAFDFDAGRVTTKAYFFPILASLKTELSTTQVVSNSIIRLALKSDVWGVQAIAALSVIEAWMAGYGGAAKTEMISVDCVNEAQSRIKIYVRMPYTSLRKAKEAYCLGGRLTDDNTAEGLQLLDKLWRTVFGVVDEDVELPQNTHRTAGTIFNFELRPGKWFPEPKVYLPVRHYCESDLQIASRLQVFFGKLGWHNAEREYSKDLQDML
;
A
#
# COMPACT_ATOMS: atom_id res chain seq x y z
N MET A 1 51.75 32.04 -7.48
CA MET A 1 51.81 33.45 -7.91
C MET A 1 50.38 33.92 -8.10
N SER A 2 49.87 34.71 -7.17
CA SER A 2 48.63 35.48 -7.31
C SER A 2 48.85 36.64 -8.29
N PRO A 3 47.79 37.31 -8.81
CA PRO A 3 47.07 38.27 -7.97
C PRO A 3 45.53 38.24 -8.07
N SER A 4 44.97 38.83 -7.02
CA SER A 4 43.57 39.14 -6.72
C SER A 4 43.00 40.27 -7.58
N ALA A 5 41.68 40.31 -7.77
CA ALA A 5 40.92 41.57 -7.83
C ALA A 5 39.42 41.34 -7.50
N GLU A 6 38.95 42.10 -6.52
CA GLU A 6 37.59 42.20 -6.00
C GLU A 6 36.63 42.91 -6.98
N VAL A 7 35.34 42.62 -6.89
CA VAL A 7 34.28 43.42 -7.54
C VAL A 7 33.35 43.98 -6.47
N THR A 8 33.48 45.28 -6.25
CA THR A 8 32.62 46.15 -5.43
C THR A 8 31.32 46.52 -6.15
N VAL A 9 30.22 46.50 -5.39
CA VAL A 9 28.87 46.91 -5.79
C VAL A 9 28.73 48.44 -5.76
N SER A 10 28.12 49.01 -6.81
CA SER A 10 27.80 50.44 -6.92
C SER A 10 26.31 50.71 -6.61
N VAL A 11 26.06 51.61 -5.66
CA VAL A 11 24.74 52.17 -5.29
C VAL A 11 24.56 53.56 -5.92
N PRO A 12 23.37 53.95 -6.41
CA PRO A 12 23.09 55.32 -6.86
C PRO A 12 22.53 56.23 -5.73
N PRO A 13 22.59 57.56 -5.89
CA PRO A 13 22.55 58.51 -4.78
C PRO A 13 21.15 58.96 -4.34
N SER A 14 21.13 59.40 -3.09
CA SER A 14 20.05 59.97 -2.30
C SER A 14 19.40 61.25 -2.84
N LEU A 15 18.09 61.40 -2.59
CA LEU A 15 17.41 62.68 -2.46
C LEU A 15 16.77 62.78 -1.06
N ASN A 16 17.18 63.80 -0.31
CA ASN A 16 16.58 64.32 0.93
C ASN A 16 15.07 64.58 0.70
N GLY A 17 14.13 64.44 1.63
CA GLY A 17 14.15 64.37 3.08
C GLY A 17 12.96 65.22 3.57
N ILE A 18 11.92 64.63 4.16
CA ILE A 18 10.92 65.36 4.96
C ILE A 18 10.49 64.48 6.15
N ASN A 19 10.56 65.11 7.32
CA ASN A 19 10.24 64.60 8.65
C ASN A 19 8.82 64.03 8.79
N GLY A 20 8.73 62.87 9.45
CA GLY A 20 7.48 62.33 10.01
C GLY A 20 7.82 61.35 11.15
N GLY A 21 7.72 61.83 12.39
CA GLY A 21 8.10 61.07 13.59
C GLY A 21 7.25 59.81 13.82
N TYR A 22 7.91 58.71 14.14
CA TYR A 22 7.29 57.48 14.64
C TYR A 22 6.87 57.65 16.10
N PRO A 23 5.65 57.24 16.49
CA PRO A 23 5.26 57.21 17.89
C PRO A 23 5.92 56.05 18.64
N VAL A 24 6.38 56.36 19.84
CA VAL A 24 6.98 55.48 20.84
C VAL A 24 6.04 54.33 21.19
N LYS A 25 6.60 53.11 21.24
CA LYS A 25 5.95 51.88 21.70
C LYS A 25 5.39 52.06 23.12
N THR A 26 4.07 52.00 23.26
CA THR A 26 3.43 51.71 24.54
C THR A 26 3.45 50.20 24.78
N HIS A 27 4.19 49.76 25.80
CA HIS A 27 4.10 48.40 26.32
C HIS A 27 2.72 48.17 26.94
N LYS A 28 1.79 47.56 26.19
CA LYS A 28 0.66 46.87 26.81
C LYS A 28 1.17 45.53 27.35
N LYS A 29 1.27 45.44 28.68
CA LYS A 29 1.33 44.16 29.40
C LYS A 29 0.10 43.36 29.00
N LEU A 30 0.32 42.23 28.32
CA LEU A 30 -0.67 41.16 28.23
C LEU A 30 -0.95 40.67 29.66
N PRO A 31 -2.21 40.37 30.05
CA PRO A 31 -2.47 39.77 31.34
C PRO A 31 -1.78 38.41 31.36
N ASN A 32 -1.00 38.14 32.42
CA ASN A 32 -0.51 36.81 32.72
C ASN A 32 -1.73 35.91 32.90
N GLY A 33 -2.05 35.13 31.87
CA GLY A 33 -2.93 33.98 32.01
C GLY A 33 -2.28 33.03 33.01
N HIS A 34 -2.98 32.75 34.09
CA HIS A 34 -2.68 31.63 34.97
C HIS A 34 -2.68 30.36 34.11
N PHE A 35 -1.51 29.89 33.71
CA PHE A 35 -1.35 28.50 33.28
C PHE A 35 -1.43 27.66 34.55
N ASP A 36 -2.61 27.08 34.80
CA ASP A 36 -2.80 26.14 35.89
C ASP A 36 -1.96 24.88 35.64
N ALA A 37 -1.44 24.28 36.72
CA ALA A 37 -0.64 23.06 36.66
C ALA A 37 -1.39 21.89 35.98
N GLN A 38 -2.73 21.96 35.90
CA GLN A 38 -3.60 21.05 35.17
C GLN A 38 -3.42 21.12 33.63
N ASP A 39 -3.19 22.31 33.06
CA ASP A 39 -2.96 22.47 31.61
C ASP A 39 -1.60 21.91 31.20
N SER A 40 -0.57 22.06 32.03
CA SER A 40 0.74 21.44 31.83
C SER A 40 0.72 19.91 31.98
N LEU A 41 -0.21 19.35 32.76
CA LEU A 41 -0.45 17.90 32.86
C LEU A 41 -1.22 17.35 31.65
N ALA A 42 -2.06 18.16 31.00
CA ALA A 42 -2.75 17.81 29.75
C ALA A 42 -1.83 17.86 28.52
N LEU A 43 -0.92 18.83 28.46
CA LEU A 43 0.09 18.96 27.38
C LEU A 43 1.09 17.79 27.35
N GLY A 44 1.34 17.14 28.49
CA GLY A 44 2.22 15.96 28.57
C GLY A 44 1.64 14.66 27.99
N ARG A 45 0.46 14.69 27.37
CA ARG A 45 -0.27 13.51 26.86
C ARG A 45 -0.71 13.59 25.40
N LEU A 46 -0.43 14.69 24.70
CA LEU A 46 -0.87 14.84 23.31
C LEU A 46 0.01 13.99 22.38
N THR A 47 -0.62 13.06 21.68
CA THR A 47 0.03 12.30 20.61
C THR A 47 0.22 13.18 19.38
N PRO A 48 1.08 12.80 18.42
CA PRO A 48 1.19 13.51 17.15
C PRO A 48 -0.16 13.66 16.42
N TYR A 49 -1.05 12.68 16.55
CA TYR A 49 -2.42 12.76 16.01
C TYR A 49 -3.23 13.89 16.65
N ASP A 50 -3.20 14.02 17.98
CA ASP A 50 -3.96 15.06 18.70
C ASP A 50 -3.47 16.46 18.32
N VAL A 51 -2.15 16.62 18.24
CA VAL A 51 -1.51 17.89 17.85
C VAL A 51 -1.91 18.27 16.43
N LEU A 52 -1.80 17.35 15.47
CA LEU A 52 -2.16 17.64 14.07
C LEU A 52 -3.65 17.89 13.89
N THR A 53 -4.51 17.18 14.62
CA THR A 53 -5.97 17.39 14.60
C THR A 53 -6.34 18.80 15.05
N ALA A 54 -5.62 19.35 16.03
CA ALA A 54 -5.84 20.71 16.51
C ALA A 54 -5.21 21.79 15.61
N ALA A 55 -4.14 21.45 14.88
CA ALA A 55 -3.31 22.42 14.17
C ALA A 55 -3.57 22.53 12.66
N LEU A 56 -4.00 21.44 12.01
CA LEU A 56 -4.16 21.39 10.56
C LEU A 56 -5.62 21.57 10.13
N PRO A 57 -5.89 22.36 9.08
CA PRO A 57 -7.20 22.35 8.45
C PRO A 57 -7.40 21.05 7.69
N LEU A 58 -8.61 20.50 7.74
CA LEU A 58 -8.97 19.31 6.97
C LEU A 58 -8.99 19.61 5.47
N PRO A 59 -8.46 18.71 4.62
CA PRO A 59 -8.59 18.86 3.17
C PRO A 59 -10.06 18.75 2.74
N ALA A 60 -10.42 19.40 1.64
CA ALA A 60 -11.77 19.25 1.09
C ALA A 60 -11.94 17.89 0.37
N PRO A 61 -13.15 17.29 0.38
CA PRO A 61 -14.36 17.75 1.09
C PRO A 61 -14.31 17.47 2.60
N ILE A 62 -14.54 18.51 3.41
CA ILE A 62 -14.25 18.51 4.86
C ILE A 62 -15.02 17.43 5.62
N SER A 63 -16.29 17.17 5.28
CA SER A 63 -17.12 16.19 5.98
C SER A 63 -16.60 14.76 5.84
N ASP A 64 -16.13 14.41 4.66
CA ASP A 64 -15.68 13.07 4.31
C ASP A 64 -14.26 12.83 4.83
N THR A 65 -13.40 13.85 4.70
CA THR A 65 -12.04 13.80 5.24
C THR A 65 -12.02 13.83 6.76
N ASP A 66 -12.90 14.59 7.45
CA ASP A 66 -13.03 14.56 8.91
C ASP A 66 -13.37 13.16 9.39
N PHE A 67 -14.37 12.51 8.75
CA PHE A 67 -14.76 11.15 9.09
C PHE A 67 -13.58 10.20 8.98
N TRP A 68 -12.94 10.13 7.81
CA TRP A 68 -11.83 9.21 7.60
C TRP A 68 -10.66 9.51 8.53
N TRP A 69 -10.29 10.79 8.73
CA TRP A 69 -9.23 11.18 9.65
C TRP A 69 -9.49 10.72 11.09
N ARG A 70 -10.74 10.81 11.56
CA ARG A 70 -11.13 10.32 12.89
C ARG A 70 -11.06 8.80 13.01
N GLU A 71 -11.54 8.09 12.01
CA GLU A 71 -11.60 6.62 12.03
C GLU A 71 -10.21 5.98 11.91
N THR A 72 -9.32 6.58 11.13
CA THR A 72 -8.07 5.92 10.70
C THR A 72 -6.80 6.60 11.21
N GLY A 73 -6.84 7.90 11.50
CA GLY A 73 -5.70 8.68 11.98
C GLY A 73 -5.07 8.16 13.28
N PRO A 74 -5.86 7.78 14.31
CA PRO A 74 -5.32 7.21 15.54
C PRO A 74 -4.54 5.91 15.29
N LEU A 75 -5.09 4.99 14.47
CA LEU A 75 -4.43 3.74 14.12
C LEU A 75 -3.11 3.98 13.38
N MET A 76 -3.13 4.85 12.36
CA MET A 76 -1.92 5.18 11.61
C MET A 76 -0.84 5.81 12.50
N SER A 77 -1.23 6.69 13.42
CA SER A 77 -0.33 7.29 14.40
C SER A 77 0.30 6.23 15.33
N LYS A 78 -0.50 5.30 15.85
CA LYS A 78 0.01 4.17 16.64
C LYS A 78 0.99 3.32 15.83
N LEU A 79 0.64 2.95 14.59
CA LEU A 79 1.51 2.16 13.71
C LEU A 79 2.86 2.83 13.45
N PHE A 80 2.87 4.13 13.13
CA PHE A 80 4.11 4.87 12.94
C PHE A 80 4.98 4.86 14.21
N SER A 81 4.38 4.97 15.40
CA SER A 81 5.13 4.86 16.67
C SER A 81 5.81 3.50 16.85
N LYS A 82 5.20 2.40 16.38
CA LYS A 82 5.73 1.03 16.53
C LYS A 82 6.83 0.69 15.51
N ALA A 83 6.93 1.44 14.41
CA ALA A 83 8.00 1.29 13.43
C ALA A 83 9.34 1.95 13.83
N ASN A 84 9.52 2.31 15.11
CA ASN A 84 10.73 2.98 15.63
C ASN A 84 11.11 4.26 14.87
N CYS A 85 10.13 4.97 14.31
CA CYS A 85 10.39 6.22 13.64
C CYS A 85 10.69 7.33 14.66
N SER A 86 11.57 8.27 14.28
CA SER A 86 11.80 9.46 15.11
C SER A 86 10.50 10.28 15.24
N LEU A 87 10.35 11.07 16.30
CA LEU A 87 9.18 11.95 16.46
C LEU A 87 8.97 12.85 15.23
N TYR A 88 10.06 13.36 14.65
CA TYR A 88 10.03 14.14 13.41
C TYR A 88 9.44 13.33 12.24
N THR A 89 9.92 12.11 12.03
CA THR A 89 9.42 11.21 10.98
C THR A 89 7.97 10.81 11.21
N HIS A 90 7.54 10.64 12.46
CA HIS A 90 6.15 10.39 12.82
C HIS A 90 5.26 11.53 12.32
N TYR A 91 5.56 12.78 12.70
CA TYR A 91 4.81 13.94 12.22
C TYR A 91 4.84 14.04 10.70
N GLN A 92 6.00 13.87 10.07
CA GLN A 92 6.12 13.93 8.62
C GLN A 92 5.20 12.92 7.92
N ASN A 93 5.24 11.65 8.34
CA ASN A 93 4.41 10.60 7.74
C ASN A 93 2.92 10.85 7.98
N LEU A 94 2.56 11.33 9.17
CA LEU A 94 1.17 11.60 9.52
C LEU A 94 0.60 12.83 8.78
N ILE A 95 1.43 13.84 8.52
CA ILE A 95 1.08 14.99 7.66
C ILE A 95 0.85 14.53 6.22
N LEU A 96 1.74 13.69 5.67
CA LEU A 96 1.58 13.14 4.32
C LEU A 96 0.30 12.31 4.20
N TYR A 97 0.03 11.49 5.21
CA TYR A 97 -1.20 10.71 5.31
C TYR A 97 -2.44 11.60 5.32
N HIS A 98 -2.51 12.54 6.25
CA HIS A 98 -3.61 13.50 6.40
C HIS A 98 -3.85 14.29 5.11
N THR A 99 -2.79 14.80 4.48
CA THR A 99 -2.90 15.78 3.40
C THR A 99 -3.15 15.14 2.03
N HIS A 100 -2.52 14.01 1.74
CA HIS A 100 -2.53 13.43 0.40
C HIS A 100 -3.29 12.11 0.28
N ILE A 101 -3.49 11.38 1.38
CA ILE A 101 -4.04 10.02 1.34
C ILE A 101 -5.47 10.00 1.86
N VAL A 102 -5.77 10.64 2.99
CA VAL A 102 -7.14 10.71 3.55
C VAL A 102 -8.17 11.20 2.52
N PRO A 103 -7.90 12.22 1.67
CA PRO A 103 -8.86 12.66 0.65
C PRO A 103 -9.17 11.62 -0.43
N LEU A 104 -8.29 10.62 -0.62
CA LEU A 104 -8.48 9.56 -1.60
C LEU A 104 -9.42 8.46 -1.11
N LEU A 105 -9.79 8.45 0.17
CA LEU A 105 -10.70 7.44 0.73
C LEU A 105 -12.17 7.66 0.35
N GLY A 106 -12.45 8.76 -0.37
CA GLY A 106 -13.73 9.01 -0.99
C GLY A 106 -14.85 9.38 -0.02
N PRO A 107 -16.12 9.28 -0.45
CA PRO A 107 -17.26 9.69 0.37
C PRO A 107 -17.34 8.85 1.64
N ARG A 108 -17.69 9.48 2.76
CA ARG A 108 -17.95 8.75 4.01
C ARG A 108 -19.12 7.78 3.80
N PRO A 109 -19.08 6.59 4.43
CA PRO A 109 -20.17 5.64 4.29
C PRO A 109 -21.51 6.22 4.78
N PRO A 110 -22.63 5.86 4.13
CA PRO A 110 -23.94 6.36 4.53
C PRO A 110 -24.35 5.83 5.91
N ILE A 111 -25.17 6.61 6.60
CA ILE A 111 -25.84 6.23 7.86
C ILE A 111 -27.26 5.83 7.47
N GLU A 112 -27.45 4.63 6.95
CA GLU A 112 -28.79 4.13 6.56
C GLU A 112 -29.23 3.00 7.50
N ASN A 113 -30.25 3.26 8.32
CA ASN A 113 -30.90 2.32 9.26
C ASN A 113 -29.98 1.65 10.30
N SER A 114 -28.70 2.03 10.36
CA SER A 114 -27.73 1.62 11.36
C SER A 114 -27.40 2.78 12.32
N VAL A 115 -26.99 2.44 13.54
CA VAL A 115 -26.51 3.42 14.53
C VAL A 115 -25.11 3.95 14.16
N GLN A 116 -24.39 3.26 13.28
CA GLN A 116 -23.03 3.60 12.85
C GLN A 116 -22.86 3.51 11.32
N PRO A 117 -22.03 4.37 10.70
CA PRO A 117 -21.68 4.28 9.28
C PRO A 117 -21.19 2.88 8.90
N SER A 118 -21.55 2.39 7.71
CA SER A 118 -21.08 1.09 7.22
C SER A 118 -20.73 1.14 5.73
N THR A 119 -19.51 0.74 5.41
CA THR A 119 -18.97 0.58 4.04
C THR A 119 -19.70 -0.49 3.23
N ARG A 120 -20.47 -1.38 3.89
CA ARG A 120 -21.34 -2.35 3.21
C ARG A 120 -22.35 -1.71 2.27
N TYR A 121 -22.79 -0.50 2.58
CA TYR A 121 -23.76 0.28 1.81
C TYR A 121 -23.11 1.48 1.11
N ALA A 122 -21.78 1.56 1.09
CA ALA A 122 -21.10 2.61 0.36
C ALA A 122 -21.39 2.49 -1.15
N PRO A 123 -21.50 3.62 -1.89
CA PRO A 123 -21.71 3.62 -3.33
C PRO A 123 -20.67 2.79 -4.09
N TRP A 124 -19.44 2.76 -3.56
CA TRP A 124 -18.36 1.91 -4.02
C TRP A 124 -17.97 0.89 -2.95
N ARG A 125 -17.85 -0.38 -3.35
CA ARG A 125 -17.46 -1.48 -2.47
C ARG A 125 -16.07 -1.95 -2.85
N SER A 126 -15.06 -1.48 -2.12
CA SER A 126 -13.66 -1.81 -2.41
C SER A 126 -13.39 -3.31 -2.26
N PHE A 127 -12.58 -3.88 -3.16
CA PHE A 127 -12.07 -5.25 -2.99
C PHE A 127 -10.90 -5.35 -2.00
N LEU A 128 -10.39 -4.21 -1.50
CA LEU A 128 -9.19 -4.20 -0.66
C LEU A 128 -9.41 -4.97 0.65
N THR A 129 -10.58 -4.82 1.26
CA THR A 129 -10.95 -5.46 2.53
C THR A 129 -12.31 -6.17 2.42
N ASP A 130 -12.56 -7.12 3.33
CA ASP A 130 -13.81 -7.88 3.35
C ASP A 130 -15.03 -7.04 3.77
N ASP A 131 -14.82 -5.93 4.49
CA ASP A 131 -15.86 -4.99 4.87
C ASP A 131 -16.06 -3.87 3.84
N PHE A 132 -15.35 -3.93 2.71
CA PHE A 132 -15.38 -2.95 1.62
C PHE A 132 -14.80 -1.58 1.96
N SER A 133 -14.08 -1.44 3.07
CA SER A 133 -13.32 -0.23 3.36
C SER A 133 -12.15 -0.05 2.38
N PRO A 134 -11.86 1.19 1.95
CA PRO A 134 -10.84 1.45 0.93
C PRO A 134 -9.43 1.62 1.51
N LEU A 135 -9.15 1.07 2.71
CA LEU A 135 -7.88 1.25 3.41
C LEU A 135 -7.44 -0.01 4.17
N GLU A 136 -6.18 -0.40 4.02
CA GLU A 136 -5.56 -1.50 4.75
C GLU A 136 -4.09 -1.17 5.10
N PRO A 137 -3.76 -0.89 6.38
CA PRO A 137 -2.38 -0.78 6.80
C PRO A 137 -1.72 -2.15 6.95
N SER A 138 -0.42 -2.22 6.72
CA SER A 138 0.38 -3.41 7.00
C SER A 138 1.73 -3.06 7.63
N TRP A 139 2.24 -3.97 8.45
CA TRP A 139 3.50 -3.80 9.16
C TRP A 139 4.52 -4.81 8.64
N ASN A 140 5.56 -4.30 7.98
CA ASN A 140 6.73 -5.09 7.63
C ASN A 140 7.68 -5.14 8.84
N MET A 141 7.71 -6.28 9.52
CA MET A 141 8.56 -6.47 10.69
C MET A 141 9.95 -6.94 10.28
N SER A 142 10.96 -6.36 10.93
CA SER A 142 12.34 -6.82 10.88
C SER A 142 12.84 -7.02 12.30
N GLY A 143 13.40 -8.20 12.58
CA GLY A 143 14.04 -8.48 13.88
C GLY A 143 15.57 -8.36 13.86
N ASN A 144 16.15 -7.85 12.77
CA ASN A 144 17.56 -7.48 12.73
C ASN A 144 17.73 -6.09 13.33
N SER A 145 18.71 -5.90 14.23
CA SER A 145 19.07 -4.58 14.80
C SER A 145 19.40 -3.53 13.74
N ASP A 146 19.83 -3.97 12.55
CA ASP A 146 20.31 -3.11 11.47
C ASP A 146 19.20 -2.70 10.49
N SER A 147 17.98 -3.21 10.66
CA SER A 147 16.86 -2.96 9.74
C SER A 147 15.63 -2.51 10.52
N GLN A 148 15.14 -1.32 10.18
CA GLN A 148 13.92 -0.78 10.76
C GLN A 148 12.70 -1.48 10.19
N SER A 149 11.71 -1.69 11.04
CA SER A 149 10.37 -2.07 10.59
C SER A 149 9.76 -0.95 9.74
N THR A 150 8.91 -1.31 8.78
CA THR A 150 8.30 -0.35 7.85
C THR A 150 6.79 -0.46 7.92
N ILE A 151 6.09 0.67 8.03
CA ILE A 151 4.64 0.70 7.83
C ILE A 151 4.35 0.90 6.35
N ARG A 152 3.40 0.13 5.84
CA ARG A 152 2.84 0.33 4.51
C ARG A 152 1.35 0.57 4.63
N LEU A 153 0.81 1.34 3.70
CA LEU A 153 -0.63 1.59 3.62
C LEU A 153 -1.11 1.26 2.22
N GLY A 154 -2.00 0.28 2.10
CA GLY A 154 -2.79 0.06 0.89
C GLY A 154 -4.07 0.89 0.94
N ILE A 155 -4.46 1.47 -0.19
CA ILE A 155 -5.77 2.08 -0.37
C ILE A 155 -6.34 1.71 -1.74
N GLU A 156 -7.66 1.76 -1.87
CA GLU A 156 -8.30 1.99 -3.16
C GLU A 156 -8.69 3.46 -3.22
N PRO A 157 -8.11 4.30 -4.11
CA PRO A 157 -8.62 5.65 -4.30
C PRO A 157 -10.08 5.60 -4.78
N VAL A 158 -11.01 6.19 -4.04
CA VAL A 158 -12.45 6.19 -4.35
C VAL A 158 -12.91 7.59 -4.72
N GLY A 159 -13.47 7.76 -5.92
CA GLY A 159 -14.06 9.01 -6.35
C GLY A 159 -15.50 9.19 -5.85
N PHE A 160 -15.99 10.43 -5.79
CA PHE A 160 -17.40 10.70 -5.47
C PHE A 160 -18.39 10.16 -6.52
N GLU A 161 -17.92 9.93 -7.74
CA GLU A 161 -18.69 9.33 -8.83
C GLU A 161 -18.45 7.81 -8.98
N ALA A 162 -17.68 7.20 -8.08
CA ALA A 162 -17.38 5.79 -8.14
C ALA A 162 -18.66 4.94 -8.06
N GLY A 163 -18.84 4.05 -9.04
CA GLY A 163 -20.02 3.20 -9.17
C GLY A 163 -21.21 3.86 -9.89
N THR A 164 -21.19 5.18 -10.11
CA THR A 164 -22.25 5.89 -10.87
C THR A 164 -22.11 5.61 -12.37
N ALA A 165 -22.97 6.22 -13.19
CA ALA A 165 -22.82 6.15 -14.64
C ALA A 165 -21.58 6.91 -15.16
N ALA A 166 -21.06 7.88 -14.39
CA ALA A 166 -19.92 8.69 -14.79
C ALA A 166 -18.58 7.97 -14.56
N ASP A 167 -18.45 7.23 -13.45
CA ASP A 167 -17.28 6.38 -13.18
C ASP A 167 -17.69 4.99 -12.66
N PRO A 168 -18.23 4.13 -13.55
CA PRO A 168 -18.82 2.86 -13.14
C PRO A 168 -17.85 1.85 -12.55
N PHE A 169 -16.54 2.05 -12.75
CA PHE A 169 -15.48 1.12 -12.35
C PHE A 169 -14.37 1.79 -11.52
N ASN A 170 -14.64 2.98 -10.97
CA ASN A 170 -13.72 3.71 -10.07
C ASN A 170 -12.31 3.88 -10.65
N GLN A 171 -12.19 4.26 -11.92
CA GLN A 171 -10.90 4.48 -12.58
C GLN A 171 -10.45 5.94 -12.52
N ALA A 172 -11.37 6.88 -12.26
CA ALA A 172 -11.08 8.30 -12.36
C ALA A 172 -10.20 8.79 -11.19
N ALA A 173 -10.50 8.39 -9.96
CA ALA A 173 -9.82 8.90 -8.76
C ALA A 173 -8.32 8.60 -8.76
N VAL A 174 -7.94 7.33 -9.00
CA VAL A 174 -6.53 6.94 -9.10
C VAL A 174 -5.81 7.63 -10.26
N THR A 175 -6.48 7.78 -11.40
CA THR A 175 -5.90 8.46 -12.58
C THR A 175 -5.65 9.93 -12.29
N GLN A 176 -6.64 10.63 -11.74
CA GLN A 176 -6.52 12.05 -11.38
C GLN A 176 -5.42 12.27 -10.34
N PHE A 177 -5.36 11.43 -9.30
CA PHE A 177 -4.32 11.52 -8.28
C PHE A 177 -2.92 11.33 -8.88
N MET A 178 -2.70 10.30 -9.69
CA MET A 178 -1.40 10.04 -10.28
C MET A 178 -0.92 11.21 -11.18
N HIS A 179 -1.83 11.94 -11.83
CA HIS A 179 -1.51 13.14 -12.61
C HIS A 179 -1.43 14.44 -11.77
N SER A 180 -1.61 14.37 -10.46
CA SER A 180 -1.66 15.54 -9.60
C SER A 180 -0.28 15.92 -9.04
N ARG A 181 -0.21 17.11 -8.45
CA ARG A 181 1.01 17.58 -7.76
C ARG A 181 1.28 16.74 -6.51
N GLU A 182 0.24 16.31 -5.83
CA GLU A 182 0.31 15.50 -4.60
C GLU A 182 1.00 14.16 -4.85
N ALA A 183 0.71 13.48 -5.96
CA ALA A 183 1.45 12.27 -6.33
C ALA A 183 2.95 12.56 -6.58
N THR A 184 3.29 13.72 -7.14
CA THR A 184 4.69 14.15 -7.30
C THR A 184 5.36 14.40 -5.93
N GLU A 185 4.63 14.98 -4.97
CA GLU A 185 5.11 15.17 -3.59
C GLU A 185 5.31 13.83 -2.86
N LEU A 186 4.55 12.80 -3.23
CA LEU A 186 4.78 11.39 -2.84
C LEU A 186 5.77 10.64 -3.75
N CYS A 187 6.57 11.38 -4.53
CA CYS A 187 7.63 10.86 -5.38
C CYS A 187 7.18 9.81 -6.40
N ALA A 188 5.92 9.85 -6.84
CA ALA A 188 5.38 8.92 -7.81
C ALA A 188 5.88 9.23 -9.23
N ASN A 189 6.45 8.22 -9.89
CA ASN A 189 6.75 8.23 -11.31
C ASN A 189 5.61 7.58 -12.11
N LEU A 190 5.20 8.24 -13.20
CA LEU A 190 4.04 7.85 -13.99
C LEU A 190 4.32 6.78 -15.05
N ALA A 191 5.57 6.49 -15.41
CA ALA A 191 5.88 5.73 -16.63
C ALA A 191 5.22 4.34 -16.67
N LEU A 192 5.41 3.55 -15.61
CA LEU A 192 4.79 2.22 -15.52
C LEU A 192 3.30 2.30 -15.23
N PHE A 193 2.87 3.28 -14.44
CA PHE A 193 1.44 3.50 -14.17
C PHE A 193 0.68 3.72 -15.48
N GLU A 194 1.15 4.65 -16.33
CA GLU A 194 0.53 4.96 -17.62
C GLU A 194 0.56 3.78 -18.58
N HIS A 195 1.66 3.02 -18.60
CA HIS A 195 1.73 1.84 -19.45
C HIS A 195 0.67 0.79 -19.10
N PHE A 196 0.58 0.42 -17.82
CA PHE A 196 -0.38 -0.60 -17.39
C PHE A 196 -1.81 -0.07 -17.35
N ARG A 197 -2.02 1.20 -17.01
CA ARG A 197 -3.33 1.85 -17.09
C ARG A 197 -3.86 1.82 -18.52
N HIS A 198 -3.04 2.17 -19.52
CA HIS A 198 -3.43 2.13 -20.93
C HIS A 198 -3.89 0.73 -21.36
N ASP A 199 -3.18 -0.31 -20.91
CA ASP A 199 -3.44 -1.68 -21.33
C ASP A 199 -4.56 -2.38 -20.54
N LEU A 200 -4.81 -1.96 -19.29
CA LEU A 200 -5.67 -2.69 -18.36
C LEU A 200 -6.96 -1.95 -17.98
N PHE A 201 -7.02 -0.62 -18.10
CA PHE A 201 -8.26 0.12 -17.89
C PHE A 201 -9.14 0.09 -19.12
N VAL A 202 -10.44 0.26 -18.91
CA VAL A 202 -11.45 0.25 -19.99
C VAL A 202 -12.07 1.63 -20.16
N GLY A 203 -12.44 1.97 -21.40
CA GLY A 203 -13.04 3.27 -21.72
C GLY A 203 -14.57 3.24 -21.71
N PRO A 204 -15.22 4.44 -21.72
CA PRO A 204 -16.67 4.58 -21.68
C PRO A 204 -17.42 3.82 -22.77
N GLU A 205 -16.79 3.60 -23.92
CA GLU A 205 -17.33 2.85 -25.04
C GLU A 205 -17.65 1.39 -24.71
N SER A 206 -16.99 0.81 -23.69
CA SER A 206 -17.16 -0.59 -23.29
C SER A 206 -17.96 -0.77 -22.01
N TYR A 207 -18.34 0.31 -21.30
CA TYR A 207 -18.92 0.21 -19.95
C TYR A 207 -20.23 -0.59 -19.89
N ALA A 208 -21.16 -0.32 -20.81
CA ALA A 208 -22.46 -0.99 -20.82
C ALA A 208 -22.33 -2.50 -21.11
N GLU A 209 -21.50 -2.86 -22.09
CA GLU A 209 -21.24 -4.25 -22.45
C GLU A 209 -20.54 -5.00 -21.32
N LEU A 210 -19.50 -4.41 -20.72
CA LEU A 210 -18.75 -5.03 -19.64
C LEU A 210 -19.60 -5.25 -18.40
N ARG A 211 -20.47 -4.30 -18.04
CA ARG A 211 -21.42 -4.47 -16.92
C ARG A 211 -22.29 -5.71 -17.10
N ALA A 212 -22.66 -6.08 -18.32
CA ALA A 212 -23.44 -7.27 -18.61
C ALA A 212 -22.63 -8.58 -18.59
N LYS A 213 -21.29 -8.50 -18.74
CA LYS A 213 -20.37 -9.66 -18.77
C LYS A 213 -19.76 -10.00 -17.41
N ILE A 214 -19.80 -9.09 -16.43
CA ILE A 214 -19.22 -9.31 -15.10
C ILE A 214 -19.97 -10.44 -14.39
N PRO A 215 -19.27 -11.51 -13.95
CA PRO A 215 -19.89 -12.59 -13.20
C PRO A 215 -20.51 -12.11 -11.88
N GLU A 216 -21.59 -12.78 -11.45
CA GLU A 216 -22.19 -12.50 -10.14
C GLU A 216 -21.16 -12.71 -9.01
N GLY A 217 -21.09 -11.74 -8.08
CA GLY A 217 -20.15 -11.77 -6.97
C GLY A 217 -18.70 -11.43 -7.32
N GLU A 218 -18.40 -11.12 -8.58
CA GLU A 218 -17.11 -10.58 -8.99
C GLU A 218 -16.94 -9.13 -8.52
N HIS A 219 -15.72 -8.76 -8.15
CA HIS A 219 -15.41 -7.39 -7.76
C HIS A 219 -15.12 -6.53 -8.99
N THR A 220 -15.27 -5.22 -8.85
CA THR A 220 -15.07 -4.26 -9.94
C THR A 220 -13.92 -3.29 -9.71
N THR A 221 -13.13 -3.49 -8.65
CA THR A 221 -11.90 -2.76 -8.40
C THR A 221 -10.95 -2.89 -9.58
N GLN A 222 -10.45 -1.77 -10.09
CA GLN A 222 -9.46 -1.73 -11.18
C GLN A 222 -8.05 -1.41 -10.70
N SER A 223 -7.90 -0.68 -9.59
CA SER A 223 -6.58 -0.31 -9.09
C SER A 223 -6.58 -0.03 -7.60
N PHE A 224 -5.54 -0.52 -6.93
CA PHE A 224 -5.14 -0.04 -5.60
C PHE A 224 -3.89 0.83 -5.72
N MET A 225 -3.64 1.60 -4.67
CA MET A 225 -2.35 2.22 -4.41
C MET A 225 -1.76 1.69 -3.11
N ALA A 226 -0.44 1.69 -3.01
CA ALA A 226 0.22 1.50 -1.73
C ALA A 226 1.34 2.50 -1.51
N PHE A 227 1.55 2.84 -0.24
CA PHE A 227 2.57 3.78 0.20
C PHE A 227 3.45 3.09 1.24
N ASP A 228 4.73 2.91 0.92
CA ASP A 228 5.73 2.41 1.88
C ASP A 228 6.39 3.61 2.58
N PHE A 229 6.23 3.72 3.89
CA PHE A 229 6.82 4.78 4.72
C PHE A 229 8.14 4.31 5.32
N ASP A 230 9.26 4.64 4.65
CA ASP A 230 10.61 4.21 5.02
C ASP A 230 11.50 5.40 5.38
N ALA A 231 11.82 5.54 6.68
CA ALA A 231 12.77 6.54 7.19
C ALA A 231 12.55 7.99 6.66
N GLY A 232 11.29 8.40 6.52
CA GLY A 232 10.90 9.73 6.03
C GLY A 232 10.82 9.86 4.50
N ARG A 233 11.02 8.76 3.75
CA ARG A 233 10.70 8.65 2.34
C ARG A 233 9.40 7.85 2.16
N VAL A 234 8.61 8.24 1.15
CA VAL A 234 7.44 7.49 0.72
C VAL A 234 7.72 6.90 -0.65
N THR A 235 7.50 5.59 -0.81
CA THR A 235 7.47 4.95 -2.12
C THR A 235 6.05 4.60 -2.50
N THR A 236 5.57 5.20 -3.58
CA THR A 236 4.24 4.94 -4.14
C THR A 236 4.27 3.70 -5.04
N LYS A 237 3.22 2.89 -4.96
CA LYS A 237 2.98 1.70 -5.81
C LYS A 237 1.57 1.74 -6.35
N ALA A 238 1.39 1.21 -7.55
CA ALA A 238 0.08 1.01 -8.16
C ALA A 238 -0.18 -0.47 -8.41
N TYR A 239 -1.41 -0.90 -8.17
CA TYR A 239 -1.89 -2.25 -8.45
C TYR A 239 -2.91 -2.16 -9.59
N PHE A 240 -3.01 -3.20 -10.41
CA PHE A 240 -3.97 -3.27 -11.51
C PHE A 240 -4.65 -4.63 -11.54
N PHE A 241 -5.97 -4.60 -11.64
CA PHE A 241 -6.81 -5.79 -11.78
C PHE A 241 -7.22 -5.97 -13.26
N PRO A 242 -6.79 -7.05 -13.93
CA PRO A 242 -6.99 -7.22 -15.37
C PRO A 242 -8.40 -7.74 -15.73
N ILE A 243 -9.34 -7.84 -14.79
CA ILE A 243 -10.63 -8.52 -15.01
C ILE A 243 -11.46 -7.86 -16.13
N LEU A 244 -11.55 -6.53 -16.17
CA LEU A 244 -12.33 -5.85 -17.21
C LEU A 244 -11.65 -5.91 -18.57
N ALA A 245 -10.32 -5.77 -18.61
CA ALA A 245 -9.55 -5.96 -19.84
C ALA A 245 -9.66 -7.40 -20.37
N SER A 246 -9.69 -8.40 -19.48
CA SER A 246 -9.94 -9.80 -19.80
C SER A 246 -11.32 -10.00 -20.42
N LEU A 247 -12.38 -9.43 -19.84
CA LEU A 247 -13.73 -9.49 -20.38
C LEU A 247 -13.87 -8.74 -21.72
N LYS A 248 -13.15 -7.63 -21.90
CA LYS A 248 -13.16 -6.83 -23.14
C LYS A 248 -12.46 -7.54 -24.30
N THR A 249 -11.36 -8.23 -24.01
CA THR A 249 -10.50 -8.88 -25.02
C THR A 249 -10.81 -10.36 -25.22
N GLU A 250 -11.62 -10.96 -24.36
CA GLU A 250 -11.91 -12.40 -24.31
C GLU A 250 -10.66 -13.27 -24.09
N LEU A 251 -9.59 -12.66 -23.59
CA LEU A 251 -8.36 -13.34 -23.15
C LEU A 251 -8.42 -13.60 -21.65
N SER A 252 -7.70 -14.61 -21.16
CA SER A 252 -7.54 -14.80 -19.71
C SER A 252 -6.79 -13.63 -19.06
N THR A 253 -7.00 -13.42 -17.76
CA THR A 253 -6.28 -12.39 -16.98
C THR A 253 -4.77 -12.51 -17.10
N THR A 254 -4.25 -13.75 -17.09
CA THR A 254 -2.82 -14.05 -17.32
C THR A 254 -2.38 -13.58 -18.70
N GLN A 255 -3.10 -13.91 -19.77
CA GLN A 255 -2.73 -13.50 -21.13
C GLN A 255 -2.74 -11.98 -21.31
N VAL A 256 -3.73 -11.28 -20.74
CA VAL A 256 -3.80 -9.82 -20.81
C VAL A 256 -2.57 -9.18 -20.15
N VAL A 257 -2.23 -9.65 -18.94
CA VAL A 257 -1.05 -9.18 -18.20
C VAL A 257 0.24 -9.49 -18.95
N SER A 258 0.41 -10.73 -19.43
CA SER A 258 1.58 -11.15 -20.18
C SER A 258 1.78 -10.31 -21.44
N ASN A 259 0.72 -10.07 -22.20
CA ASN A 259 0.77 -9.23 -23.39
C ASN A 259 1.21 -7.79 -23.07
N SER A 260 0.77 -7.24 -21.94
CA SER A 260 1.19 -5.90 -21.49
C SER A 260 2.69 -5.88 -21.12
N ILE A 261 3.14 -6.84 -20.32
CA ILE A 261 4.56 -6.97 -19.94
C ILE A 261 5.46 -7.18 -21.17
N ILE A 262 5.03 -7.99 -22.15
CA ILE A 262 5.78 -8.19 -23.40
C ILE A 262 5.86 -6.88 -24.19
N ARG A 263 4.75 -6.12 -24.32
CA ARG A 263 4.79 -4.80 -24.95
C ARG A 263 5.74 -3.84 -24.25
N LEU A 264 5.79 -3.85 -22.92
CA LEU A 264 6.77 -3.08 -22.14
C LEU A 264 8.20 -3.49 -22.47
N ALA A 265 8.47 -4.79 -22.41
CA ALA A 265 9.79 -5.36 -22.66
C ALA A 265 10.33 -5.06 -24.06
N LEU A 266 9.46 -5.05 -25.07
CA LEU A 266 9.83 -4.76 -26.46
C LEU A 266 10.14 -3.28 -26.72
N LYS A 267 9.59 -2.36 -25.91
CA LYS A 267 9.79 -0.91 -26.07
C LYS A 267 10.80 -0.30 -25.09
N SER A 268 11.06 -0.96 -23.96
CA SER A 268 11.91 -0.46 -22.89
C SER A 268 13.24 -1.19 -22.85
N ASP A 269 14.33 -0.46 -23.08
CA ASP A 269 15.72 -0.95 -22.96
C ASP A 269 16.05 -1.42 -21.53
N VAL A 270 15.26 -1.03 -20.53
CA VAL A 270 15.44 -1.39 -19.12
C VAL A 270 14.89 -2.80 -18.83
N TRP A 271 13.71 -3.13 -19.35
CA TRP A 271 13.03 -4.40 -19.07
C TRP A 271 13.52 -5.52 -19.99
N GLY A 272 13.54 -5.26 -21.31
CA GLY A 272 14.13 -6.11 -22.33
C GLY A 272 13.75 -7.59 -22.29
N VAL A 273 14.60 -8.42 -22.91
CA VAL A 273 14.40 -9.87 -23.03
C VAL A 273 14.37 -10.59 -21.67
N GLN A 274 15.00 -10.03 -20.64
CA GLN A 274 15.05 -10.60 -19.30
C GLN A 274 13.67 -10.64 -18.65
N ALA A 275 12.87 -9.58 -18.82
CA ALA A 275 11.49 -9.56 -18.33
C ALA A 275 10.63 -10.63 -18.99
N ILE A 276 10.81 -10.85 -20.31
CA ILE A 276 10.11 -11.91 -21.05
C ILE A 276 10.53 -13.28 -20.54
N ALA A 277 11.84 -13.52 -20.35
CA ALA A 277 12.35 -14.79 -19.84
C ALA A 277 11.80 -15.11 -18.44
N ALA A 278 11.85 -14.14 -17.53
CA ALA A 278 11.32 -14.31 -16.17
C ALA A 278 9.79 -14.54 -16.17
N LEU A 279 9.03 -13.84 -17.02
CA LEU A 279 7.61 -14.10 -17.24
C LEU A 279 7.35 -15.53 -17.73
N SER A 280 8.12 -16.00 -18.72
CA SER A 280 7.97 -17.36 -19.27
C SER A 280 8.20 -18.46 -18.22
N VAL A 281 9.08 -18.24 -17.22
CA VAL A 281 9.25 -19.17 -16.09
C VAL A 281 7.96 -19.31 -15.29
N ILE A 282 7.28 -18.19 -15.02
CA ILE A 282 6.00 -18.16 -14.30
C ILE A 282 4.92 -18.86 -15.13
N GLU A 283 4.78 -18.51 -16.41
CA GLU A 283 3.77 -19.08 -17.30
C GLU A 283 3.93 -20.59 -17.49
N ALA A 284 5.17 -21.07 -17.65
CA ALA A 284 5.47 -22.49 -17.78
C ALA A 284 5.08 -23.29 -16.53
N TRP A 285 5.20 -22.69 -15.34
CA TRP A 285 4.71 -23.29 -14.11
C TRP A 285 3.19 -23.26 -14.03
N MET A 286 2.54 -22.12 -14.32
CA MET A 286 1.07 -21.98 -14.31
C MET A 286 0.38 -22.95 -15.28
N ALA A 287 0.99 -23.20 -16.45
CA ALA A 287 0.47 -24.14 -17.44
C ALA A 287 0.28 -25.57 -16.88
N GLY A 288 1.09 -25.97 -15.88
CA GLY A 288 0.96 -27.26 -15.20
C GLY A 288 -0.32 -27.42 -14.37
N TYR A 289 -1.07 -26.34 -14.14
CA TYR A 289 -2.26 -26.32 -13.28
C TYR A 289 -3.58 -26.27 -14.04
N GLY A 290 -3.58 -26.38 -15.38
CA GLY A 290 -4.82 -26.47 -16.17
C GLY A 290 -5.80 -25.32 -15.95
N GLY A 291 -5.29 -24.11 -15.65
CA GLY A 291 -6.10 -22.91 -15.37
C GLY A 291 -6.53 -22.73 -13.92
N ALA A 292 -6.14 -23.62 -12.99
CA ALA A 292 -6.38 -23.44 -11.56
C ALA A 292 -5.55 -22.30 -10.95
N ALA A 293 -4.31 -22.11 -11.42
CA ALA A 293 -3.47 -20.97 -11.08
C ALA A 293 -3.84 -19.77 -11.99
N LYS A 294 -4.28 -18.65 -11.41
CA LYS A 294 -4.75 -17.48 -12.16
C LYS A 294 -4.09 -16.21 -11.67
N THR A 295 -3.75 -15.33 -12.61
CA THR A 295 -3.30 -13.97 -12.28
C THR A 295 -4.50 -13.17 -11.77
N GLU A 296 -4.46 -12.76 -10.50
CA GLU A 296 -5.50 -11.91 -9.89
C GLU A 296 -5.23 -10.44 -10.16
N MET A 297 -3.97 -10.01 -10.05
CA MET A 297 -3.55 -8.63 -10.23
C MET A 297 -2.06 -8.53 -10.52
N ILE A 298 -1.62 -7.34 -10.93
CA ILE A 298 -0.19 -6.97 -10.91
C ILE A 298 0.02 -5.74 -10.03
N SER A 299 1.25 -5.52 -9.59
CA SER A 299 1.66 -4.23 -9.04
C SER A 299 2.99 -3.75 -9.57
N VAL A 300 3.18 -2.43 -9.55
CA VAL A 300 4.41 -1.76 -9.94
C VAL A 300 4.83 -0.74 -8.90
N ASP A 301 6.14 -0.60 -8.72
CA ASP A 301 6.66 0.53 -7.97
C ASP A 301 6.66 1.77 -8.88
N CYS A 302 6.01 2.85 -8.46
CA CYS A 302 5.92 4.12 -9.20
C CYS A 302 7.21 4.92 -8.99
N VAL A 303 8.34 4.36 -9.42
CA VAL A 303 9.69 4.95 -9.38
C VAL A 303 10.33 4.86 -10.76
N ASN A 304 11.59 5.29 -10.90
CA ASN A 304 12.32 5.09 -12.16
C ASN A 304 12.33 3.60 -12.55
N GLU A 305 12.11 3.29 -13.83
CA GLU A 305 11.99 1.91 -14.33
C GLU A 305 13.17 1.02 -13.90
N ALA A 306 14.40 1.53 -13.91
CA ALA A 306 15.59 0.74 -13.55
C ALA A 306 15.62 0.30 -12.07
N GLN A 307 14.84 0.96 -11.22
CA GLN A 307 14.67 0.65 -9.80
C GLN A 307 13.32 -0.01 -9.51
N SER A 308 12.41 -0.02 -10.49
CA SER A 308 11.06 -0.54 -10.35
C SER A 308 11.02 -2.06 -10.49
N ARG A 309 9.87 -2.61 -10.14
CA ARG A 309 9.58 -4.03 -10.06
C ARG A 309 8.15 -4.25 -10.52
N ILE A 310 7.92 -5.28 -11.31
CA ILE A 310 6.58 -5.74 -11.68
C ILE A 310 6.30 -7.00 -10.88
N LYS A 311 5.25 -7.00 -10.07
CA LYS A 311 4.84 -8.15 -9.26
C LYS A 311 3.59 -8.75 -9.85
N ILE A 312 3.64 -10.02 -10.23
CA ILE A 312 2.49 -10.76 -10.77
C ILE A 312 1.88 -11.58 -9.64
N TYR A 313 0.65 -11.26 -9.25
CA TYR A 313 -0.04 -11.95 -8.15
C TYR A 313 -0.87 -13.10 -8.71
N VAL A 314 -0.45 -14.32 -8.38
CA VAL A 314 -1.11 -15.56 -8.80
C VAL A 314 -1.81 -16.18 -7.60
N ARG A 315 -3.12 -16.39 -7.74
CA ARG A 315 -3.93 -17.11 -6.77
C ARG A 315 -3.92 -18.60 -7.11
N MET A 316 -3.80 -19.41 -6.08
CA MET A 316 -3.94 -20.86 -6.16
C MET A 316 -5.04 -21.36 -5.21
N PRO A 317 -5.85 -22.34 -5.64
CA PRO A 317 -6.87 -22.93 -4.80
C PRO A 317 -6.31 -23.94 -3.78
N TYR A 318 -5.03 -24.32 -3.90
CA TYR A 318 -4.39 -25.31 -3.03
C TYR A 318 -3.76 -24.67 -1.79
N THR A 319 -3.82 -25.42 -0.70
CA THR A 319 -3.48 -25.01 0.66
C THR A 319 -2.69 -26.08 1.41
N SER A 320 -2.22 -27.15 0.77
CA SER A 320 -1.22 -28.04 1.35
C SER A 320 0.15 -27.36 1.37
N LEU A 321 0.96 -27.64 2.40
CA LEU A 321 2.32 -27.11 2.52
C LEU A 321 3.19 -27.56 1.34
N ARG A 322 3.03 -28.80 0.86
CA ARG A 322 3.73 -29.30 -0.33
C ARG A 322 3.43 -28.42 -1.54
N LYS A 323 2.16 -28.08 -1.79
CA LYS A 323 1.78 -27.20 -2.90
C LYS A 323 2.27 -25.77 -2.72
N ALA A 324 2.26 -25.25 -1.49
CA ALA A 324 2.82 -23.93 -1.20
C ALA A 324 4.33 -23.86 -1.49
N LYS A 325 5.10 -24.90 -1.11
CA LYS A 325 6.53 -25.01 -1.43
C LYS A 325 6.78 -25.14 -2.93
N GLU A 326 6.02 -26.00 -3.60
CA GLU A 326 6.10 -26.20 -5.05
C GLU A 326 5.86 -24.87 -5.80
N ALA A 327 4.84 -24.11 -5.40
CA ALA A 327 4.55 -22.80 -5.96
C ALA A 327 5.66 -21.78 -5.67
N TYR A 328 6.19 -21.77 -4.44
CA TYR A 328 7.28 -20.86 -4.04
C TYR A 328 8.51 -21.01 -4.92
N CYS A 329 8.87 -22.24 -5.33
CA CYS A 329 10.00 -22.48 -6.23
C CYS A 329 9.61 -22.66 -7.71
N LEU A 330 8.39 -22.31 -8.10
CA LEU A 330 7.86 -22.46 -9.46
C LEU A 330 8.05 -23.87 -10.03
N GLY A 331 7.77 -24.89 -9.21
CA GLY A 331 7.93 -26.30 -9.55
C GLY A 331 9.38 -26.72 -9.73
N GLY A 332 10.29 -26.17 -8.92
CA GLY A 332 11.73 -26.46 -8.96
C GLY A 332 12.50 -25.69 -10.04
N ARG A 333 11.89 -24.66 -10.66
CA ARG A 333 12.55 -23.79 -11.64
C ARG A 333 13.44 -22.74 -10.96
N LEU A 334 13.13 -22.39 -9.71
CA LEU A 334 13.98 -21.56 -8.86
C LEU A 334 14.79 -22.47 -7.94
N THR A 335 16.12 -22.37 -8.02
CA THR A 335 17.06 -23.29 -7.36
C THR A 335 18.22 -22.59 -6.66
N ASP A 336 18.19 -21.26 -6.59
CA ASP A 336 19.21 -20.47 -5.91
C ASP A 336 19.14 -20.62 -4.38
N ASP A 337 20.23 -20.27 -3.70
CA ASP A 337 20.37 -20.40 -2.25
C ASP A 337 19.30 -19.60 -1.48
N ASN A 338 18.91 -18.42 -1.97
CA ASN A 338 17.88 -17.60 -1.33
C ASN A 338 16.49 -18.27 -1.44
N THR A 339 16.18 -18.91 -2.58
CA THR A 339 14.98 -19.75 -2.70
C THR A 339 15.03 -20.94 -1.73
N ALA A 340 16.18 -21.62 -1.61
CA ALA A 340 16.34 -22.76 -0.70
C ALA A 340 16.14 -22.36 0.78
N GLU A 341 16.70 -21.22 1.20
CA GLU A 341 16.49 -20.66 2.53
C GLU A 341 15.02 -20.25 2.75
N GLY A 342 14.41 -19.59 1.77
CA GLY A 342 13.00 -19.21 1.78
C GLY A 342 12.05 -20.40 1.97
N LEU A 343 12.35 -21.54 1.34
CA LEU A 343 11.58 -22.79 1.51
C LEU A 343 11.69 -23.35 2.94
N GLN A 344 12.87 -23.26 3.58
CA GLN A 344 13.04 -23.69 4.96
C GLN A 344 12.27 -22.78 5.93
N LEU A 345 12.27 -21.47 5.68
CA LEU A 345 11.49 -20.50 6.47
C LEU A 345 9.99 -20.70 6.28
N LEU A 346 9.53 -20.94 5.04
CA LEU A 346 8.14 -21.24 4.73
C LEU A 346 7.66 -22.50 5.44
N ASP A 347 8.45 -23.59 5.44
CA ASP A 347 8.13 -24.80 6.20
C ASP A 347 7.92 -24.51 7.69
N LYS A 348 8.89 -23.82 8.32
CA LYS A 348 8.82 -23.46 9.73
C LYS A 348 7.62 -22.57 10.04
N LEU A 349 7.38 -21.53 9.22
CA LEU A 349 6.28 -20.58 9.42
C LEU A 349 4.93 -21.29 9.26
N TRP A 350 4.74 -22.04 8.18
CA TRP A 350 3.50 -22.74 7.89
C TRP A 350 3.10 -23.70 9.02
N ARG A 351 4.04 -24.54 9.46
CA ARG A 351 3.80 -25.50 10.55
C ARG A 351 3.50 -24.80 11.86
N THR A 352 4.15 -23.67 12.13
CA THR A 352 3.92 -22.89 13.35
C THR A 352 2.55 -22.23 13.34
N VAL A 353 2.17 -21.62 12.21
CA VAL A 353 0.95 -20.83 12.09
C VAL A 353 -0.30 -21.68 11.91
N PHE A 354 -0.22 -22.80 11.19
CA PHE A 354 -1.37 -23.67 10.94
C PHE A 354 -1.40 -24.94 11.78
N GLY A 355 -0.31 -25.28 12.48
CA GLY A 355 -0.24 -26.49 13.31
C GLY A 355 -0.21 -27.81 12.51
N VAL A 356 0.10 -27.75 11.22
CA VAL A 356 0.07 -28.91 10.32
C VAL A 356 1.38 -29.71 10.38
N VAL A 357 1.27 -31.03 10.55
CA VAL A 357 2.42 -31.97 10.58
C VAL A 357 2.63 -32.68 9.24
N ASP A 358 1.56 -33.09 8.57
CA ASP A 358 1.64 -33.71 7.25
C ASP A 358 1.57 -32.63 6.16
N GLU A 359 2.60 -32.53 5.31
CA GLU A 359 2.67 -31.49 4.28
C GLU A 359 1.72 -31.71 3.09
N ASP A 360 1.16 -32.92 2.96
CA ASP A 360 0.18 -33.26 1.92
C ASP A 360 -1.26 -32.87 2.28
N VAL A 361 -1.51 -32.63 3.55
CA VAL A 361 -2.86 -32.31 4.03
C VAL A 361 -3.21 -30.88 3.63
N GLU A 362 -4.32 -30.75 2.90
CA GLU A 362 -4.97 -29.48 2.63
C GLU A 362 -5.54 -28.89 3.92
N LEU A 363 -5.51 -27.55 4.04
CA LEU A 363 -6.25 -26.88 5.10
C LEU A 363 -7.77 -27.13 4.92
N PRO A 364 -8.60 -26.98 5.96
CA PRO A 364 -10.03 -27.22 5.87
C PRO A 364 -10.67 -26.54 4.65
N GLN A 365 -11.60 -27.21 3.97
CA GLN A 365 -12.22 -26.64 2.78
C GLN A 365 -12.91 -25.31 3.12
N ASN A 366 -12.57 -24.26 2.38
CA ASN A 366 -13.14 -22.93 2.53
C ASN A 366 -13.41 -22.35 1.14
N THR A 367 -14.67 -21.98 0.88
CA THR A 367 -15.12 -21.46 -0.42
C THR A 367 -14.91 -19.96 -0.57
N HIS A 368 -14.42 -19.27 0.47
CA HIS A 368 -14.11 -17.86 0.39
C HIS A 368 -13.02 -17.63 -0.67
N ARG A 369 -13.23 -16.64 -1.54
CA ARG A 369 -12.34 -16.34 -2.68
C ARG A 369 -10.87 -16.19 -2.28
N THR A 370 -10.62 -15.59 -1.12
CA THR A 370 -9.27 -15.32 -0.62
C THR A 370 -8.75 -16.36 0.38
N ALA A 371 -9.42 -17.51 0.52
CA ALA A 371 -8.96 -18.59 1.39
C ALA A 371 -7.79 -19.37 0.77
N GLY A 372 -7.64 -19.35 -0.55
CA GLY A 372 -6.46 -19.91 -1.22
C GLY A 372 -5.18 -19.10 -0.95
N THR A 373 -4.02 -19.73 -1.15
CA THR A 373 -2.73 -19.04 -1.10
C THR A 373 -2.57 -18.10 -2.29
N ILE A 374 -1.94 -16.94 -2.07
CA ILE A 374 -1.55 -16.03 -3.15
C ILE A 374 -0.04 -15.84 -3.13
N PHE A 375 0.55 -15.90 -4.31
CA PHE A 375 1.97 -15.66 -4.52
C PHE A 375 2.10 -14.40 -5.36
N ASN A 376 3.07 -13.54 -5.04
CA ASN A 376 3.58 -12.61 -6.04
C ASN A 376 4.93 -13.09 -6.54
N PHE A 377 5.13 -12.97 -7.84
CA PHE A 377 6.40 -13.23 -8.51
C PHE A 377 6.91 -11.92 -9.08
N GLU A 378 8.09 -11.51 -8.63
CA GLU A 378 8.65 -10.20 -8.87
C GLU A 378 9.63 -10.25 -10.05
N LEU A 379 9.31 -9.52 -11.12
CA LEU A 379 10.20 -9.23 -12.22
C LEU A 379 11.02 -7.99 -11.89
N ARG A 380 12.33 -8.09 -12.11
CA ARG A 380 13.29 -6.98 -11.92
C ARG A 380 14.08 -6.75 -13.20
N PRO A 381 14.37 -5.49 -13.57
CA PRO A 381 15.29 -5.17 -14.65
C PRO A 381 16.62 -5.93 -14.51
N GLY A 382 17.08 -6.54 -15.61
CA GLY A 382 18.33 -7.30 -15.65
C GLY A 382 18.33 -8.66 -14.96
N LYS A 383 17.22 -9.11 -14.34
CA LYS A 383 17.10 -10.43 -13.73
C LYS A 383 16.35 -11.40 -14.65
N TRP A 384 16.92 -12.58 -14.85
CA TRP A 384 16.38 -13.64 -15.73
C TRP A 384 15.30 -14.50 -15.08
N PHE A 385 15.24 -14.50 -13.74
CA PHE A 385 14.32 -15.29 -12.96
C PHE A 385 13.52 -14.38 -12.03
N PRO A 386 12.23 -14.70 -11.78
CA PRO A 386 11.41 -13.95 -10.85
C PRO A 386 11.78 -14.28 -9.39
N GLU A 387 11.51 -13.34 -8.48
CA GLU A 387 11.64 -13.56 -7.03
C GLU A 387 10.26 -13.84 -6.40
N PRO A 388 10.08 -14.94 -5.65
CA PRO A 388 8.79 -15.34 -5.10
C PRO A 388 8.52 -14.70 -3.73
N LYS A 389 7.24 -14.41 -3.45
CA LYS A 389 6.74 -14.12 -2.10
C LYS A 389 5.33 -14.67 -1.93
N VAL A 390 5.10 -15.35 -0.81
CA VAL A 390 3.82 -15.96 -0.46
C VAL A 390 3.06 -15.13 0.57
N TYR A 391 1.74 -15.10 0.46
CA TYR A 391 0.85 -14.58 1.49
C TYR A 391 0.00 -15.72 2.04
N LEU A 392 0.02 -15.88 3.36
CA LEU A 392 -0.67 -16.95 4.06
C LEU A 392 -2.07 -16.49 4.50
N PRO A 393 -3.13 -17.22 4.15
CA PRO A 393 -4.53 -16.85 4.44
C PRO A 393 -4.93 -17.13 5.91
N VAL A 394 -4.15 -16.62 6.87
CA VAL A 394 -4.25 -17.00 8.30
C VAL A 394 -5.63 -16.78 8.91
N ARG A 395 -6.32 -15.70 8.51
CA ARG A 395 -7.68 -15.35 8.98
C ARG A 395 -8.75 -16.38 8.64
N HIS A 396 -8.50 -17.23 7.64
CA HIS A 396 -9.44 -18.26 7.19
C HIS A 396 -9.29 -19.58 7.94
N TYR A 397 -8.17 -19.77 8.63
CA TYR A 397 -7.75 -21.08 9.16
C TYR A 397 -7.27 -21.05 10.60
N CYS A 398 -7.12 -19.86 11.19
CA CYS A 398 -6.87 -19.69 12.61
C CYS A 398 -8.15 -19.25 13.32
N GLU A 399 -8.26 -19.58 14.60
CA GLU A 399 -9.48 -19.39 15.39
C GLU A 399 -9.70 -17.92 15.80
N SER A 400 -8.62 -17.15 15.96
CA SER A 400 -8.67 -15.74 16.38
C SER A 400 -7.37 -15.01 16.07
N ASP A 401 -7.43 -13.67 16.03
CA ASP A 401 -6.24 -12.81 15.88
C ASP A 401 -5.23 -13.02 17.01
N LEU A 402 -5.70 -13.26 18.25
CA LEU A 402 -4.83 -13.56 19.38
C LEU A 402 -4.06 -14.88 19.19
N GLN A 403 -4.71 -15.90 18.62
CA GLN A 403 -4.04 -17.15 18.29
C GLN A 403 -2.99 -16.95 17.19
N ILE A 404 -3.31 -16.18 16.15
CA ILE A 404 -2.37 -15.83 15.08
C ILE A 404 -1.16 -15.11 15.67
N ALA A 405 -1.39 -14.08 16.50
CA ALA A 405 -0.33 -13.30 17.13
C ALA A 405 0.57 -14.16 18.03
N SER A 406 -0.02 -15.04 18.83
CA SER A 406 0.72 -15.98 19.68
C SER A 406 1.59 -16.95 18.85
N ARG A 407 1.07 -17.47 17.73
CA ARG A 407 1.83 -18.35 16.82
C ARG A 407 2.94 -17.60 16.11
N LEU A 408 2.73 -16.33 15.75
CA LEU A 408 3.78 -15.46 15.21
C LEU A 408 4.87 -15.17 16.24
N GLN A 409 4.54 -14.94 17.50
CA GLN A 409 5.53 -14.80 18.58
C GLN A 409 6.44 -16.02 18.69
N VAL A 410 5.87 -17.23 18.63
CA VAL A 410 6.65 -18.48 18.60
C VAL A 410 7.57 -18.53 17.39
N PHE A 411 7.10 -18.11 16.22
CA PHE A 411 7.92 -18.06 15.01
C PHE A 411 9.05 -17.03 15.13
N PHE A 412 8.78 -15.83 15.67
CA PHE A 412 9.79 -14.81 15.94
C PHE A 412 10.87 -15.31 16.90
N GLY A 413 10.51 -16.06 17.95
CA GLY A 413 11.48 -16.71 18.83
C GLY A 413 12.41 -17.68 18.10
N LYS A 414 11.87 -18.48 17.15
CA LYS A 414 12.66 -19.37 16.28
C LYS A 414 13.63 -18.62 15.36
N LEU A 415 13.34 -17.36 15.05
CA LEU A 415 14.22 -16.47 14.28
C LEU A 415 15.20 -15.67 15.15
N GLY A 416 15.12 -15.77 16.48
CA GLY A 416 15.90 -14.95 17.41
C GLY A 416 15.41 -13.50 17.53
N TRP A 417 14.20 -13.21 17.07
CA TRP A 417 13.60 -11.87 17.09
C TRP A 417 12.96 -11.59 18.45
N HIS A 418 13.79 -11.58 19.50
CA HIS A 418 13.34 -11.63 20.89
C HIS A 418 12.42 -10.47 21.33
N ASN A 419 12.51 -9.30 20.69
CA ASN A 419 11.59 -8.22 20.98
C ASN A 419 10.18 -8.53 20.48
N ALA A 420 10.05 -8.93 19.21
CA ALA A 420 8.78 -9.32 18.62
C ALA A 420 8.20 -10.57 19.27
N GLU A 421 9.04 -11.54 19.65
CA GLU A 421 8.66 -12.71 20.44
C GLU A 421 7.92 -12.31 21.73
N ARG A 422 8.35 -11.25 22.43
CA ARG A 422 7.74 -10.83 23.70
C ARG A 422 6.56 -9.88 23.54
N GLU A 423 6.66 -8.90 22.65
CA GLU A 423 5.74 -7.76 22.64
C GLU A 423 4.65 -7.83 21.56
N TYR A 424 4.78 -8.68 20.53
CA TYR A 424 3.89 -8.58 19.34
C TYR A 424 2.39 -8.65 19.64
N SER A 425 1.95 -9.57 20.50
CA SER A 425 0.52 -9.67 20.86
C SER A 425 0.02 -8.42 21.58
N LYS A 426 0.85 -7.82 22.43
CA LYS A 426 0.54 -6.58 23.12
C LYS A 426 0.53 -5.39 22.16
N ASP A 427 1.50 -5.33 21.25
CA ASP A 427 1.53 -4.31 20.20
C ASP A 427 0.28 -4.35 19.32
N LEU A 428 -0.20 -5.56 18.96
CA LEU A 428 -1.45 -5.73 18.22
C LEU A 428 -2.66 -5.28 19.05
N GLN A 429 -2.72 -5.65 20.33
CA GLN A 429 -3.82 -5.24 21.21
C GLN A 429 -3.86 -3.73 21.43
N ASP A 430 -2.70 -3.06 21.51
CA ASP A 430 -2.61 -1.61 21.63
C ASP A 430 -3.16 -0.88 20.39
N MET A 431 -3.20 -1.53 19.22
CA MET A 431 -3.68 -0.95 17.97
C MET A 431 -5.21 -1.00 17.82
N LEU A 432 -5.84 -2.06 18.34
CA LEU A 432 -7.28 -2.21 18.46
C LEU A 432 -7.88 -1.21 19.47
#